data_AF-A0A2A3MC21-F1
#
_entry.id   AF-A0A2A3MC21-F1
#
_cell.length_a   1.000
_cell.length_b   1.000
_cell.length_c   1.000
_cell.angle_alpha   90.00
_cell.angle_beta   90.00
_cell.angle_gamma   90.00
#
_symmetry.space_group_name_H-M   'P 1'
#
loop_
_entity.id
_entity.type
_entity.pdbx_description
1 polymer ?
#
loop_
_entity_poly.entity_id
_entity_poly.type
_entity_poly.pdbx_seq_one_letter_code
_entity_poly.pdbx_strand_id
1 'polypeptide(L)'
;MVLALGLAGCAGKVEPQIQYVRVEVPVQVPCRAPEVVVPAWAAAGLRKTDSLEVKVRALLAERRQRIGYERLLEAAANGCR
;
A
#
# COMPACT_ATOMS: atom_id res chain seq x y z
N MET A 1 -49.50 14.33 48.59
CA MET A 1 -49.24 13.20 47.66
C MET A 1 -48.91 13.71 46.25
N VAL A 2 -47.81 14.46 46.08
CA VAL A 2 -47.34 14.92 44.75
C VAL A 2 -45.82 14.83 44.70
N LEU A 3 -45.14 15.07 45.83
CA LEU A 3 -43.69 14.94 45.97
C LEU A 3 -43.15 13.52 45.67
N ALA A 4 -43.93 12.46 45.93
CA ALA A 4 -43.48 11.08 45.75
C ALA A 4 -43.43 10.64 44.27
N LEU A 5 -44.20 11.26 43.37
CA LEU A 5 -44.22 10.88 41.95
C LEU A 5 -43.07 11.49 41.14
N GLY A 6 -42.52 12.63 41.59
CA GLY A 6 -41.40 13.30 40.90
C GLY A 6 -40.06 12.56 40.99
N LEU A 7 -39.89 11.67 41.98
CA LEU A 7 -38.64 10.94 42.23
C LEU A 7 -38.58 9.57 41.50
N ALA A 8 -39.67 9.12 40.87
CA ALA A 8 -39.71 7.84 40.14
C ALA A 8 -39.02 7.89 38.76
N GLY A 9 -38.71 9.09 38.25
CA GLY A 9 -38.09 9.28 36.93
C GLY A 9 -36.67 8.73 36.78
N CYS A 10 -35.92 8.55 37.88
CA CYS A 10 -34.54 8.03 37.85
C CYS A 10 -34.42 6.53 38.12
N ALA A 11 -35.52 5.82 38.44
CA ALA A 11 -35.51 4.38 38.73
C ALA A 11 -35.85 3.50 37.52
N GLY A 12 -36.32 4.09 36.41
CA GLY A 12 -36.58 3.40 35.16
C GLY A 12 -35.27 3.10 34.43
N LYS A 13 -34.60 2.00 34.77
CA LYS A 13 -33.63 1.39 33.86
C LYS A 13 -34.41 0.90 32.64
N VAL A 14 -34.49 1.73 31.61
CA VAL A 14 -34.98 1.34 30.29
C VAL A 14 -33.98 0.31 29.76
N GLU A 15 -34.46 -0.89 29.43
CA GLU A 15 -33.65 -1.91 28.77
C GLU A 15 -32.98 -1.28 27.53
N PRO A 16 -31.65 -1.30 27.43
CA PRO A 16 -30.97 -0.67 26.30
C PRO A 16 -31.46 -1.33 25.00
N GLN A 17 -31.93 -0.52 24.04
CA GLN A 17 -32.27 -1.03 22.71
C GLN A 17 -31.00 -1.56 22.04
N ILE A 18 -30.94 -2.88 21.87
CA ILE A 18 -29.84 -3.55 21.16
C ILE A 18 -30.07 -3.36 19.67
N GLN A 19 -29.28 -2.47 19.04
CA GLN A 19 -29.25 -2.33 17.59
C GLN A 19 -28.10 -3.14 17.01
N TYR A 20 -28.44 -4.15 16.22
CA TYR A 20 -27.48 -4.90 15.44
C TYR A 20 -27.13 -4.10 14.18
N VAL A 21 -25.88 -3.63 14.11
CA VAL A 21 -25.35 -2.92 12.95
C VAL A 21 -24.49 -3.88 12.14
N ARG A 22 -24.73 -3.97 10.83
CA ARG A 22 -23.81 -4.65 9.92
C ARG A 22 -22.61 -3.74 9.69
N VAL A 23 -21.41 -4.28 9.93
CA VAL A 23 -20.15 -3.58 9.71
C VAL A 23 -19.40 -4.29 8.59
N GLU A 24 -18.95 -3.53 7.60
CA GLU A 24 -18.06 -4.06 6.57
C GLU A 24 -16.65 -4.16 7.15
N VAL A 25 -16.12 -5.38 7.19
CA VAL A 25 -14.76 -5.65 7.63
C VAL A 25 -13.89 -5.77 6.38
N PRO A 26 -12.86 -4.90 6.20
CA PRO A 26 -11.96 -5.03 5.07
C PRO A 26 -11.20 -6.36 5.17
N VAL A 27 -11.30 -7.16 4.11
CA VAL A 27 -10.57 -8.43 3.98
C VAL A 27 -9.38 -8.24 3.06
N GLN A 28 -8.25 -8.87 3.42
CA GLN A 28 -7.05 -8.81 2.60
C GLN A 28 -7.27 -9.61 1.32
N VAL A 29 -7.20 -8.94 0.18
CA VAL A 29 -7.29 -9.57 -1.15
C VAL A 29 -5.88 -9.90 -1.67
N PRO A 30 -5.65 -11.10 -2.23
CA PRO A 30 -4.34 -11.44 -2.78
C PRO A 30 -4.07 -10.64 -4.05
N CYS A 31 -2.94 -9.94 -4.10
CA CYS A 31 -2.50 -9.28 -5.33
C CYS A 31 -2.07 -10.31 -6.38
N ARG A 32 -2.50 -10.12 -7.64
CA ARG A 32 -2.14 -10.97 -8.79
C ARG A 32 -1.26 -10.23 -9.82
N ALA A 33 -0.52 -9.22 -9.38
CA ALA A 33 0.43 -8.54 -10.26
C ALA A 33 1.51 -9.53 -10.75
N PRO A 34 1.91 -9.45 -12.04
CA PRO A 34 2.97 -10.28 -12.56
C PRO A 34 4.31 -9.93 -11.92
N GLU A 35 5.23 -10.91 -11.86
CA GLU A 35 6.60 -10.67 -11.41
C GLU A 35 7.34 -9.76 -12.41
N VAL A 36 7.94 -8.69 -11.90
CA VAL A 36 8.75 -7.77 -12.71
C VAL A 36 10.19 -8.28 -12.74
N VAL A 37 10.65 -8.68 -13.92
CA VAL A 37 11.99 -9.23 -14.11
C VAL A 37 13.07 -8.15 -13.94
N VAL A 38 14.12 -8.46 -13.19
CA VAL A 38 15.29 -7.58 -13.05
C VAL A 38 16.04 -7.52 -14.39
N PRO A 39 16.26 -6.33 -14.97
CA PRO A 39 16.94 -6.21 -16.25
C PRO A 39 18.44 -6.50 -16.12
N ALA A 40 19.05 -6.91 -17.23
CA ALA A 40 20.50 -6.96 -17.35
C ALA A 40 21.09 -5.54 -17.33
N TRP A 41 21.58 -5.14 -16.15
CA TRP A 41 22.11 -3.79 -15.92
C TRP A 41 23.32 -3.49 -16.79
N ALA A 42 23.25 -2.38 -17.53
CA ALA A 42 24.31 -2.01 -18.46
C ALA A 42 25.67 -1.79 -17.79
N ALA A 43 25.72 -1.40 -16.52
CA ALA A 43 26.97 -1.21 -15.79
C ALA A 43 27.52 -2.51 -15.15
N ALA A 44 26.80 -3.63 -15.19
CA ALA A 44 27.19 -4.87 -14.51
C ALA A 44 28.55 -5.42 -14.97
N GLY A 45 28.92 -5.17 -16.24
CA GLY A 45 30.19 -5.60 -16.83
C GLY A 45 31.33 -4.59 -16.73
N LEU A 46 31.15 -3.43 -16.09
CA LEU A 46 32.19 -2.41 -16.03
C LEU A 46 33.37 -2.85 -15.16
N ARG A 47 34.58 -2.61 -15.67
CA ARG A 47 35.85 -2.86 -15.00
C ARG A 47 36.50 -1.53 -14.60
N LYS A 48 37.36 -1.60 -13.57
CA LYS A 48 38.12 -0.43 -13.11
C LYS A 48 39.01 0.16 -14.21
N THR A 49 39.57 -0.70 -15.06
CA THR A 49 40.46 -0.34 -16.18
C THR A 49 39.73 0.21 -17.40
N ASP A 50 38.41 0.13 -17.47
CA ASP A 50 37.67 0.65 -18.63
C ASP A 50 37.80 2.18 -18.70
N SER A 51 37.80 2.70 -19.93
CA SER A 51 37.91 4.14 -20.18
C SER A 51 36.71 4.90 -19.59
N LEU A 52 36.91 6.19 -19.34
CA LEU A 52 35.84 7.05 -18.83
C LEU A 52 34.63 7.08 -19.77
N GLU A 53 34.87 7.12 -21.08
CA GLU A 53 33.82 7.11 -22.10
C GLU A 53 32.93 5.85 -22.00
N VAL A 54 33.56 4.67 -21.88
CA VAL A 54 32.83 3.40 -21.72
C VAL A 54 31.97 3.42 -20.46
N LYS A 55 32.53 3.90 -19.34
CA LYS A 55 31.81 4.02 -18.06
C LYS A 55 30.62 4.96 -18.16
N VAL A 56 30.82 6.16 -18.70
CA VAL A 56 29.75 7.18 -18.84
C VAL A 56 28.63 6.65 -19.73
N ARG A 57 28.95 6.04 -20.87
CA ARG A 57 27.95 5.47 -21.78
C ARG A 57 27.14 4.36 -21.13
N ALA A 58 27.79 3.43 -20.42
CA ALA A 58 27.12 2.36 -19.71
C ALA A 58 26.21 2.89 -18.60
N LEU A 59 26.67 3.87 -17.82
CA LEU A 59 25.87 4.49 -16.75
C LEU A 59 24.67 5.29 -17.29
N LEU A 60 24.82 5.99 -18.42
CA LEU A 60 23.71 6.70 -19.06
C LEU A 60 22.66 5.74 -19.65
N ALA A 61 23.09 4.58 -20.15
CA ALA A 61 22.20 3.52 -20.57
C ALA A 61 21.46 2.91 -19.37
N GLU A 62 22.18 2.56 -18.31
CA GLU A 62 21.59 2.01 -17.08
C GLU A 62 20.60 2.98 -16.44
N ARG A 63 20.89 4.28 -16.42
CA ARG A 63 19.96 5.29 -15.92
C ARG A 63 18.59 5.20 -16.61
N ARG A 64 18.55 4.96 -17.92
CA ARG A 64 17.29 4.75 -18.65
C ARG A 64 16.65 3.42 -18.31
N GLN A 65 17.44 2.36 -18.12
CA GLN A 65 16.93 1.05 -17.66
C GLN A 65 16.24 1.18 -16.29
N ARG A 66 16.85 1.91 -15.34
CA ARG A 66 16.27 2.13 -14.00
C ARG A 66 14.94 2.88 -14.05
N ILE A 67 14.87 3.96 -14.83
CA ILE A 67 13.62 4.71 -15.04
C ILE A 67 12.51 3.79 -15.59
N GLY A 68 12.84 2.90 -16.53
CA GLY A 68 11.86 1.93 -17.06
C GLY A 68 11.45 0.89 -16.02
N TYR A 69 12.41 0.33 -15.29
CA TYR A 69 12.18 -0.67 -14.26
C TYR A 69 11.33 -0.13 -13.10
N GLU A 70 11.62 1.09 -12.63
CA GLU A 70 10.83 1.79 -11.60
C GLU A 70 9.37 1.95 -12.03
N ARG A 71 9.12 2.35 -13.29
CA ARG A 71 7.75 2.45 -13.83
C ARG A 71 7.03 1.11 -13.88
N LEU A 72 7.74 0.02 -14.21
CA LEU A 72 7.15 -1.32 -14.19
C LEU A 72 6.80 -1.75 -12.77
N LEU A 73 7.67 -1.47 -11.79
CA LEU A 73 7.41 -1.73 -10.38
C LEU A 73 6.22 -0.92 -9.86
N GLU A 74 6.15 0.37 -10.19
CA GLU A 74 5.01 1.23 -9.86
C GLU A 74 3.72 0.68 -10.47
N ALA A 75 3.73 0.26 -11.74
CA ALA A 75 2.57 -0.33 -12.40
C ALA A 75 2.11 -1.63 -11.70
N ALA A 76 3.05 -2.50 -11.33
CA ALA A 76 2.75 -3.73 -10.60
C ALA A 76 2.15 -3.44 -9.21
N ALA A 77 2.74 -2.50 -8.46
CA ALA A 77 2.22 -2.08 -7.15
C ALA A 77 0.83 -1.42 -7.27
N ASN A 78 0.61 -0.61 -8.30
CA ASN A 78 -0.68 0.05 -8.54
C ASN A 78 -1.78 -0.96 -8.88
N GLY A 79 -1.45 -2.09 -9.51
CA GLY A 79 -2.40 -3.17 -9.77
C GLY A 79 -2.84 -3.96 -8.52
N CYS A 80 -2.22 -3.70 -7.36
CA CYS A 80 -2.52 -4.36 -6.09
C CYS A 80 -3.40 -3.52 -5.13
N ARG A 81 -3.76 -2.30 -5.51
CA ARG A 81 -4.63 -1.41 -4.71
C ARG A 81 -6.09 -1.66 -5.06
#